data_AF-A0A267MFY0-F1
#
_entry.id   AF-A0A267MFY0-F1
#
_cell.length_a   1.000
_cell.length_b   1.000
_cell.length_c   1.000
_cell.angle_alpha   90.00
_cell.angle_beta   90.00
_cell.angle_gamma   90.00
#
_symmetry.space_group_name_H-M   'P 1'
#
loop_
_entity.id
_entity.type
_entity.pdbx_description
1 polymer ?
#
loop_
_entity_poly.entity_id
_entity_poly.type
_entity_poly.pdbx_seq_one_letter_code
_entity_poly.pdbx_strand_id
1 'polypeptide(L)'
;MVGRIATGLFQGLAAEAFISNYRKSNKGKQIQRRWHRMFENIHGQSIGLNRKTVQHIGSTSSVKRYFYKTFEPMAGIVTTRDLSMAVGIELSDRDIRVRPHDVRQLSRAIRNEWIKILISTEVIQDAMSVLGKNVRDHLEDDHDKNEIEETIGDRVKLREAYFKTYHQEEEDDIVRVGYNYNALTTDVTTNKFKADIKTNKFSGFEMGFYRKGYDYTLISDEEERKFHTMNKKYTREYIHFK
;
A
#
# COMPACT_ATOMS: atom_id res chain seq x y z
N MET A 1 0.79 -25.92 15.95
CA MET A 1 0.98 -25.28 14.62
C MET A 1 -0.35 -25.07 13.87
N VAL A 2 -1.27 -26.05 13.86
CA VAL A 2 -2.60 -25.97 13.18
C VAL A 2 -3.53 -24.86 13.71
N GLY A 3 -3.46 -24.52 15.01
CA GLY A 3 -4.34 -23.50 15.62
C GLY A 3 -4.05 -22.05 15.21
N ARG A 4 -2.80 -21.69 14.88
CA ARG A 4 -2.44 -20.29 14.54
C ARG A 4 -2.84 -19.91 13.11
N ILE A 5 -2.67 -20.83 12.16
CA ILE A 5 -3.08 -20.64 10.75
C ILE A 5 -4.60 -20.45 10.66
N ALA A 6 -5.38 -21.24 11.42
CA ALA A 6 -6.83 -21.07 11.51
C ALA A 6 -7.20 -19.70 12.12
N THR A 7 -6.53 -19.26 13.17
CA THR A 7 -6.85 -17.99 13.84
C THR A 7 -6.57 -16.78 12.93
N GLY A 8 -5.46 -16.78 12.18
CA GLY A 8 -5.13 -15.72 11.20
C GLY A 8 -6.10 -15.67 10.02
N LEU A 9 -6.47 -16.82 9.45
CA LEU A 9 -7.46 -16.92 8.36
C LEU A 9 -8.85 -16.45 8.80
N PHE A 10 -9.31 -16.85 9.99
CA PHE A 10 -10.62 -16.44 10.52
C PHE A 10 -10.67 -14.95 10.85
N GLN A 11 -9.59 -14.37 11.38
CA GLN A 11 -9.50 -12.93 11.63
C GLN A 11 -9.42 -12.11 10.33
N GLY A 12 -8.68 -12.59 9.33
CA GLY A 12 -8.61 -11.97 7.99
C GLY A 12 -9.98 -11.97 7.30
N LEU A 13 -10.70 -13.08 7.34
CA LEU A 13 -12.06 -13.18 6.76
C LEU A 13 -13.09 -12.32 7.50
N ALA A 14 -13.00 -12.24 8.83
CA ALA A 14 -13.87 -11.38 9.63
C ALA A 14 -13.59 -9.88 9.38
N ALA A 15 -12.32 -9.49 9.27
CA ALA A 15 -11.93 -8.14 8.88
C ALA A 15 -12.38 -7.80 7.45
N GLU A 16 -12.27 -8.73 6.51
CA GLU A 16 -12.76 -8.56 5.14
C GLU A 16 -14.30 -8.43 5.09
N ALA A 17 -15.02 -9.25 5.84
CA ALA A 17 -16.47 -9.17 5.94
C ALA A 17 -16.90 -7.84 6.57
N PHE A 18 -16.20 -7.38 7.61
CA PHE A 18 -16.41 -6.07 8.23
C PHE A 18 -16.16 -4.95 7.22
N ILE A 19 -15.00 -4.91 6.57
CA ILE A 19 -14.63 -3.87 5.59
C ILE A 19 -15.60 -3.88 4.39
N SER A 20 -16.00 -5.06 3.91
CA SER A 20 -16.94 -5.23 2.79
C SER A 20 -18.34 -4.71 3.14
N ASN A 21 -18.86 -5.05 4.32
CA ASN A 21 -20.16 -4.56 4.80
C ASN A 21 -20.12 -3.08 5.14
N TYR A 22 -19.06 -2.64 5.81
CA TYR A 22 -18.84 -1.24 6.17
C TYR A 22 -18.74 -0.37 4.92
N ARG A 23 -18.01 -0.80 3.88
CA ARG A 23 -17.94 -0.13 2.57
C ARG A 23 -19.31 0.04 1.90
N LYS A 24 -20.18 -0.96 1.99
CA LYS A 24 -21.52 -0.91 1.36
C LYS A 24 -22.48 0.00 2.13
N SER A 25 -22.23 0.19 3.42
CA SER A 25 -23.03 1.08 4.27
C SER A 25 -22.93 2.56 3.87
N ASN A 26 -23.92 3.36 4.25
CA ASN A 26 -23.88 4.81 4.06
C ASN A 26 -22.71 5.46 4.82
N LYS A 27 -22.35 4.94 6.00
CA LYS A 27 -21.21 5.37 6.81
C LYS A 27 -19.88 5.18 6.05
N GLY A 28 -19.66 3.99 5.49
CA GLY A 28 -18.45 3.72 4.70
C GLY A 28 -18.36 4.55 3.43
N LYS A 29 -19.48 4.79 2.73
CA LYS A 29 -19.52 5.71 1.57
C LYS A 29 -19.16 7.14 1.96
N GLN A 30 -19.63 7.63 3.12
CA GLN A 30 -19.32 8.97 3.62
C GLN A 30 -17.82 9.12 3.90
N ILE A 31 -17.21 8.12 4.54
CA ILE A 31 -15.79 8.12 4.88
C ILE A 31 -14.92 8.04 3.61
N GLN A 32 -15.29 7.22 2.64
CA GLN A 32 -14.61 7.21 1.33
C GLN A 32 -14.70 8.57 0.62
N ARG A 33 -15.84 9.26 0.67
CA ARG A 33 -15.95 10.61 0.10
C ARG A 33 -15.01 11.58 0.81
N ARG A 34 -14.87 11.49 2.14
CA ARG A 34 -13.91 12.32 2.90
C ARG A 34 -12.46 12.04 2.47
N TRP A 35 -12.09 10.76 2.32
CA TRP A 35 -10.79 10.37 1.77
C TRP A 35 -10.52 11.02 0.40
N HIS A 36 -11.46 10.95 -0.55
CA HIS A 36 -11.23 11.54 -1.87
C HIS A 36 -11.19 13.08 -1.83
N ARG A 37 -12.06 13.71 -1.03
CA ARG A 37 -12.09 15.18 -0.88
C ARG A 37 -10.82 15.74 -0.27
N MET A 38 -10.13 14.99 0.59
CA MET A 38 -8.90 15.47 1.22
C MET A 38 -7.81 15.77 0.19
N PHE A 39 -7.72 14.99 -0.89
CA PHE A 39 -6.77 15.25 -1.99
C PHE A 39 -7.10 16.51 -2.79
N GLU A 40 -8.34 16.99 -2.75
CA GLU A 40 -8.70 18.28 -3.34
C GLU A 40 -8.13 19.44 -2.51
N ASN A 41 -8.14 19.30 -1.18
CA ASN A 41 -7.63 20.31 -0.26
C ASN A 41 -6.10 20.34 -0.23
N ILE A 42 -5.45 19.16 -0.27
CA ILE A 42 -3.99 19.04 -0.18
C ILE A 42 -3.27 19.66 -1.37
N HIS A 43 -3.91 19.75 -2.54
CA HIS A 43 -3.29 20.36 -3.73
C HIS A 43 -2.75 21.77 -3.47
N GLY A 44 -3.44 22.57 -2.63
CA GLY A 44 -2.97 23.91 -2.28
C GLY A 44 -1.61 23.94 -1.56
N GLN A 45 -1.12 22.79 -1.09
CA GLN A 45 0.13 22.63 -0.34
C GLN A 45 1.22 21.88 -1.15
N SER A 46 0.88 21.32 -2.32
CA SER A 46 1.80 20.52 -3.13
C SER A 46 2.53 21.37 -4.17
N ILE A 47 3.79 21.71 -3.91
CA ILE A 47 4.64 22.42 -4.89
C ILE A 47 4.96 21.47 -6.05
N GLY A 48 4.76 21.93 -7.29
CA GLY A 48 5.19 21.21 -8.50
C GLY A 48 4.23 20.14 -9.04
N LEU A 49 3.07 19.91 -8.40
CA LEU A 49 2.06 18.96 -8.86
C LEU A 49 0.71 19.66 -9.10
N ASN A 50 0.11 19.42 -10.26
CA ASN A 50 -1.22 19.96 -10.56
C ASN A 50 -2.33 19.19 -9.81
N ARG A 51 -3.50 19.81 -9.66
CA ARG A 51 -4.67 19.24 -8.96
C ARG A 51 -5.05 17.85 -9.45
N LYS A 52 -5.07 17.65 -10.77
CA LYS A 52 -5.47 16.36 -11.38
C LYS A 52 -4.51 15.25 -10.98
N THR A 53 -3.21 15.52 -10.92
CA THR A 53 -2.21 14.55 -10.48
C THR A 53 -2.40 14.17 -9.01
N VAL A 54 -2.62 15.15 -8.11
CA VAL A 54 -2.84 14.89 -6.68
C VAL A 54 -4.12 14.08 -6.45
N GLN A 55 -5.23 14.46 -7.10
CA GLN A 55 -6.48 13.72 -7.04
C GLN A 55 -6.31 12.29 -7.60
N HIS A 56 -5.55 12.14 -8.68
CA HIS A 56 -5.28 10.84 -9.25
C HIS A 56 -4.50 9.95 -8.29
N ILE A 57 -3.42 10.46 -7.67
CA ILE A 57 -2.63 9.75 -6.65
C ILE A 57 -3.53 9.17 -5.57
N GLY A 58 -4.49 9.95 -5.05
CA GLY A 58 -5.43 9.49 -4.02
C GLY A 58 -6.38 8.37 -4.44
N SER A 59 -6.55 8.15 -5.75
CA SER A 59 -7.35 7.08 -6.32
C SER A 59 -6.55 5.81 -6.68
N THR A 60 -5.22 5.89 -6.71
CA THR A 60 -4.33 4.76 -7.05
C THR A 60 -4.42 3.66 -5.99
N SER A 61 -4.28 2.40 -6.41
CA SER A 61 -4.32 1.24 -5.51
C SER A 61 -3.29 1.34 -4.37
N SER A 62 -2.08 1.80 -4.70
CA SER A 62 -0.92 1.88 -3.80
C SER A 62 -1.09 2.87 -2.66
N VAL A 63 -1.82 3.96 -2.91
CA VAL A 63 -2.15 4.96 -1.88
C VAL A 63 -3.45 4.59 -1.18
N LYS A 64 -4.44 4.09 -1.94
CA LYS A 64 -5.74 3.67 -1.40
C LYS A 64 -5.64 2.48 -0.44
N ARG A 65 -4.60 1.64 -0.53
CA ARG A 65 -4.39 0.56 0.45
C ARG A 65 -4.26 1.09 1.88
N TYR A 66 -3.66 2.26 2.10
CA TYR A 66 -3.50 2.83 3.45
C TYR A 66 -4.82 3.27 4.08
N PHE A 67 -5.76 3.70 3.25
CA PHE A 67 -7.14 3.90 3.69
C PHE A 67 -7.72 2.60 4.27
N TYR A 68 -7.53 1.47 3.58
CA TYR A 68 -8.03 0.18 4.05
C TYR A 68 -7.25 -0.36 5.25
N LYS A 69 -5.92 -0.20 5.24
CA LYS A 69 -5.00 -0.58 6.33
C LYS A 69 -5.40 0.08 7.67
N THR A 70 -5.94 1.30 7.61
CA THR A 70 -6.49 2.00 8.79
C THR A 70 -7.59 1.19 9.49
N PHE A 71 -8.42 0.46 8.73
CA PHE A 71 -9.55 -0.33 9.24
C PHE A 71 -9.27 -1.84 9.31
N GLU A 72 -8.02 -2.26 9.14
CA GLU A 72 -7.63 -3.66 9.26
C GLU A 72 -7.09 -3.92 10.68
N PRO A 73 -7.71 -4.78 11.51
CA PRO A 73 -7.39 -4.91 12.94
C PRO A 73 -5.91 -5.13 13.27
N MET A 74 -5.22 -5.97 12.49
CA MET A 74 -3.83 -6.37 12.74
C MET A 74 -2.80 -5.52 12.00
N ALA A 75 -3.26 -4.58 11.17
CA ALA A 75 -2.33 -3.78 10.39
C ALA A 75 -1.69 -2.67 11.22
N GLY A 76 -0.38 -2.50 11.07
CA GLY A 76 0.38 -1.43 11.72
C GLY A 76 -0.02 -0.02 11.29
N ILE A 77 0.58 0.97 11.96
CA ILE A 77 0.34 2.39 11.75
C ILE A 77 0.81 2.81 10.35
N VAL A 78 0.03 3.67 9.70
CA VAL A 78 0.42 4.28 8.41
C VAL A 78 1.40 5.41 8.68
N THR A 79 2.62 5.27 8.15
CA THR A 79 3.69 6.23 8.36
C THR A 79 3.90 7.16 7.16
N THR A 80 4.58 8.30 7.37
CA THR A 80 4.97 9.17 6.25
C THR A 80 5.93 8.46 5.30
N ARG A 81 6.81 7.59 5.80
CA ARG A 81 7.74 6.80 4.98
C ARG A 81 7.01 5.90 4.00
N ASP A 82 6.06 5.11 4.50
CA ASP A 82 5.27 4.18 3.70
C ASP A 82 4.45 4.91 2.62
N LEU A 83 3.79 6.01 3.00
CA LEU A 83 3.08 6.86 2.05
C LEU A 83 4.02 7.46 1.01
N SER A 84 5.24 7.87 1.40
CA SER A 84 6.24 8.43 0.49
C SER A 84 6.70 7.43 -0.56
N MET A 85 6.87 6.16 -0.20
CA MET A 85 7.19 5.11 -1.17
C MET A 85 6.05 4.88 -2.17
N ALA A 86 4.80 4.87 -1.68
CA ALA A 86 3.64 4.70 -2.55
C ALA A 86 3.40 5.90 -3.48
N VAL A 87 3.51 7.13 -2.98
CA VAL A 87 3.40 8.34 -3.82
C VAL A 87 4.56 8.39 -4.81
N GLY A 88 5.78 8.10 -4.35
CA GLY A 88 6.97 8.08 -5.19
C GLY A 88 6.85 7.10 -6.35
N ILE A 89 6.42 5.86 -6.10
CA ILE A 89 6.29 4.85 -7.17
C ILE A 89 5.21 5.23 -8.19
N GLU A 90 4.09 5.81 -7.75
CA GLU A 90 3.01 6.25 -8.65
C GLU A 90 3.44 7.40 -9.57
N LEU A 91 4.27 8.31 -9.07
CA LEU A 91 4.86 9.38 -9.87
C LEU A 91 5.93 8.84 -10.83
N SER A 92 6.79 7.94 -10.34
CA SER A 92 7.87 7.34 -11.12
C SER A 92 7.35 6.49 -12.28
N ASP A 93 6.33 5.66 -12.07
CA ASP A 93 5.73 4.80 -13.11
C ASP A 93 5.01 5.60 -14.22
N ARG A 94 4.77 6.90 -13.99
CA ARG A 94 4.19 7.85 -14.97
C ARG A 94 5.22 8.79 -15.58
N ASP A 95 6.50 8.58 -15.27
CA ASP A 95 7.59 9.48 -15.63
C ASP A 95 7.38 10.94 -15.20
N ILE A 96 6.61 11.17 -14.12
CA ILE A 96 6.43 12.50 -13.55
C ILE A 96 7.61 12.79 -12.62
N ARG A 97 8.49 13.70 -13.05
CA ARG A 97 9.65 14.10 -12.26
C ARG A 97 9.26 15.13 -11.21
N VAL A 98 9.47 14.77 -9.95
CA VAL A 98 9.24 15.63 -8.79
C VAL A 98 10.44 15.48 -7.86
N ARG A 99 10.84 16.54 -7.15
CA ARG A 99 11.95 16.45 -6.19
C ARG A 99 11.54 15.53 -5.03
N PRO A 100 12.45 14.69 -4.51
CA PRO A 100 12.17 13.82 -3.36
C PRO A 100 11.54 14.55 -2.16
N HIS A 101 12.01 15.77 -1.88
CA HIS A 101 11.45 16.62 -0.84
C HIS A 101 9.95 16.90 -1.04
N ASP A 102 9.52 17.22 -2.27
CA ASP A 102 8.12 17.53 -2.56
C ASP A 102 7.23 16.27 -2.44
N VAL A 103 7.74 15.09 -2.83
CA VAL A 103 7.04 13.79 -2.64
C VAL A 103 6.80 13.51 -1.16
N ARG A 104 7.82 13.73 -0.31
CA ARG A 104 7.70 13.56 1.13
C ARG A 104 6.74 14.58 1.75
N GLN A 105 6.79 15.84 1.33
CA GLN A 105 5.86 16.88 1.82
C GLN A 105 4.40 16.55 1.46
N LEU A 106 4.15 16.11 0.22
CA LEU A 106 2.83 15.64 -0.18
C LEU A 106 2.36 14.47 0.67
N SER A 107 3.24 13.49 0.91
CA SER A 107 2.93 12.30 1.71
C SER A 107 2.61 12.64 3.16
N ARG A 108 3.36 13.56 3.75
CA ARG A 108 3.08 14.11 5.08
C ARG A 108 1.76 14.87 5.12
N ALA A 109 1.45 15.67 4.10
CA ALA A 109 0.18 16.40 4.01
C ALA A 109 -1.01 15.44 3.91
N ILE A 110 -0.90 14.38 3.10
CA ILE A 110 -1.89 13.29 3.02
C ILE A 110 -2.11 12.64 4.38
N ARG A 111 -1.02 12.25 5.06
CA ARG A 111 -1.09 11.62 6.37
C ARG A 111 -1.77 12.53 7.41
N ASN A 112 -1.31 13.77 7.51
CA ASN A 112 -1.83 14.73 8.48
C ASN A 112 -3.32 15.03 8.25
N GLU A 113 -3.73 15.21 7.00
CA GLU A 113 -5.13 15.47 6.69
C GLU A 113 -6.00 14.24 6.97
N TRP A 114 -5.49 13.03 6.70
CA TRP A 114 -6.19 11.81 7.07
C TRP A 114 -6.35 11.68 8.59
N ILE A 115 -5.30 11.91 9.36
CA ILE A 115 -5.33 11.91 10.84
C ILE A 115 -6.35 12.92 11.37
N LYS A 116 -6.40 14.14 10.83
CA LYS A 116 -7.44 15.12 11.21
C LYS A 116 -8.83 14.57 10.97
N ILE A 117 -9.06 13.88 9.85
CA ILE A 117 -10.35 13.24 9.56
C ILE A 117 -10.66 12.12 10.57
N LEU A 118 -9.68 11.28 10.91
CA LEU A 118 -9.81 10.22 11.93
C LEU A 118 -10.21 10.80 13.30
N ILE A 119 -9.58 11.91 13.70
CA ILE A 119 -9.82 12.56 15.00
C ILE A 119 -11.13 13.35 15.01
N SER A 120 -11.53 13.96 13.90
CA SER A 120 -12.70 14.85 13.86
C SER A 120 -14.01 14.15 13.52
N THR A 121 -13.98 12.85 13.18
CA THR A 121 -15.18 12.12 12.73
C THR A 121 -15.55 11.03 13.72
N GLU A 122 -16.58 11.28 14.55
CA GLU A 122 -17.14 10.33 15.52
C GLU A 122 -17.42 8.95 14.90
N VAL A 123 -18.05 8.91 13.72
CA VAL A 123 -18.35 7.67 12.99
C VAL A 123 -17.10 6.82 12.68
N ILE A 124 -15.94 7.46 12.48
CA ILE A 124 -14.67 6.77 12.26
C ILE A 124 -14.11 6.26 13.58
N GLN A 125 -14.18 7.08 14.64
CA GLN A 125 -13.72 6.70 15.97
C GLN A 125 -14.48 5.47 16.49
N ASP A 126 -15.81 5.44 16.34
CA ASP A 126 -16.64 4.28 16.67
C ASP A 126 -16.18 3.03 15.91
N ALA A 127 -15.94 3.17 14.60
CA ALA A 127 -15.50 2.06 13.77
C ALA A 127 -14.12 1.54 14.17
N MET A 128 -13.18 2.43 14.50
CA MET A 128 -11.86 2.04 14.99
C MET A 128 -11.93 1.38 16.37
N SER A 129 -12.80 1.86 17.26
CA SER A 129 -13.00 1.25 18.57
C SER A 129 -13.55 -0.18 18.46
N VAL A 130 -14.50 -0.44 17.55
CA VAL A 130 -15.01 -1.81 17.29
C VAL A 130 -13.89 -2.74 16.79
N LEU A 131 -12.90 -2.19 16.09
CA LEU A 131 -11.74 -2.93 15.60
C LEU A 131 -10.61 -3.04 16.63
N GLY A 132 -10.78 -2.50 17.84
CA GLY A 132 -9.75 -2.49 18.88
C GLY A 132 -8.58 -1.55 18.59
N LYS A 133 -8.76 -0.55 17.72
CA LYS A 133 -7.72 0.42 17.33
C LYS A 133 -7.91 1.78 18.00
N ASN A 134 -6.81 2.42 18.39
CA ASN A 134 -6.83 3.78 18.91
C ASN A 134 -6.35 4.76 17.84
N VAL A 135 -7.09 5.85 17.63
CA VAL A 135 -6.68 6.92 16.70
C VAL A 135 -5.34 7.54 17.11
N ARG A 136 -5.02 7.55 18.41
CA ARG A 136 -3.76 8.10 18.94
C ARG A 136 -2.53 7.34 18.44
N ASP A 137 -2.66 6.05 18.16
CA ASP A 137 -1.58 5.25 17.59
C ASP A 137 -1.12 5.82 16.23
N HIS A 138 -2.02 6.49 15.51
CA HIS A 138 -1.72 7.13 14.24
C HIS A 138 -1.09 8.53 14.39
N LEU A 139 -0.85 9.04 15.59
CA LEU A 139 -0.21 10.35 15.77
C LEU A 139 1.31 10.27 15.61
N GLU A 140 1.92 9.16 16.04
CA GLU A 140 3.37 8.98 16.02
C GLU A 140 3.88 8.77 14.60
N ASP A 141 4.91 9.53 14.23
CA ASP A 141 5.57 9.49 12.93
C ASP A 141 7.05 9.76 13.13
N ASP A 142 7.82 8.68 13.34
CA ASP A 142 9.26 8.79 13.51
C ASP A 142 9.97 8.15 12.33
N HIS A 143 10.54 8.98 11.46
CA HIS A 143 11.36 8.55 10.33
C HIS A 143 12.40 9.60 9.97
N ASP A 144 13.59 9.13 9.58
CA ASP A 144 14.63 9.99 9.06
C ASP A 144 14.22 10.59 7.70
N LYS A 145 14.10 11.92 7.68
CA LYS A 145 13.81 12.70 6.48
C LYS A 145 14.81 12.39 5.36
N ASN A 146 16.10 12.27 5.70
CA ASN A 146 17.17 12.11 4.73
C ASN A 146 17.11 10.73 4.07
N GLU A 147 16.86 9.68 4.86
CA GLU A 147 16.66 8.31 4.34
C GLU A 147 15.50 8.26 3.32
N ILE A 148 14.38 8.91 3.63
CA ILE A 148 13.21 8.96 2.73
C ILE A 148 13.57 9.67 1.42
N GLU A 149 14.18 10.85 1.50
CA GLU A 149 14.51 11.66 0.32
C GLU A 149 15.59 10.98 -0.55
N GLU A 150 16.57 10.32 0.06
CA GLU A 150 17.57 9.51 -0.65
C GLU A 150 16.91 8.33 -1.38
N THR A 151 16.03 7.60 -0.69
CA THR A 151 15.34 6.44 -1.26
C THR A 151 14.48 6.82 -2.46
N ILE A 152 13.76 7.95 -2.40
CA ILE A 152 12.93 8.44 -3.50
C ILE A 152 13.79 8.93 -4.68
N GLY A 153 14.98 9.47 -4.40
CA GLY A 153 15.92 9.95 -5.41
C GLY A 153 16.49 8.84 -6.31
N ASP A 154 16.47 7.58 -5.85
CA ASP A 154 16.96 6.42 -6.58
C ASP A 154 15.80 5.48 -6.98
N ARG A 155 15.61 5.28 -8.29
CA ARG A 155 14.52 4.47 -8.84
C ARG A 155 14.58 2.99 -8.44
N VAL A 156 15.76 2.43 -8.15
CA VAL A 156 15.90 1.04 -7.70
C VAL A 156 15.58 0.95 -6.21
N LYS A 157 16.18 1.84 -5.39
CA LYS A 157 15.89 1.90 -3.95
C LYS A 157 14.41 2.16 -3.68
N LEU A 158 13.77 3.06 -4.43
CA LEU A 158 12.35 3.35 -4.32
C LEU A 158 11.48 2.10 -4.57
N ARG A 159 11.81 1.30 -5.59
CA ARG A 159 11.09 0.05 -5.87
C ARG A 159 11.27 -0.96 -4.75
N GLU A 160 12.50 -1.15 -4.28
CA GLU A 160 12.81 -2.05 -3.16
C GLU A 160 12.04 -1.65 -1.91
N ALA A 161 12.16 -0.39 -1.52
CA ALA A 161 11.46 0.13 -0.35
C ALA A 161 9.94 0.02 -0.50
N TYR A 162 9.40 0.31 -1.70
CA TYR A 162 7.97 0.14 -1.98
C TYR A 162 7.51 -1.31 -1.79
N PHE A 163 8.15 -2.29 -2.42
CA PHE A 163 7.71 -3.69 -2.30
C PHE A 163 7.92 -4.24 -0.89
N LYS A 164 8.97 -3.80 -0.18
CA LYS A 164 9.19 -4.16 1.23
C LYS A 164 8.05 -3.72 2.16
N THR A 165 7.27 -2.69 1.80
CA THR A 165 6.07 -2.32 2.59
C THR A 165 4.98 -3.39 2.63
N TYR A 166 5.04 -4.41 1.76
CA TYR A 166 4.11 -5.54 1.73
C TYR A 166 4.65 -6.77 2.47
N HIS A 167 5.87 -6.72 2.99
CA HIS A 167 6.52 -7.86 3.63
C HIS A 167 5.88 -8.17 4.99
N GLN A 168 5.60 -9.46 5.22
CA GLN A 168 5.03 -9.99 6.45
C GLN A 168 6.00 -11.04 7.01
N GLU A 169 6.77 -10.69 8.04
CA GLU A 169 7.92 -11.49 8.51
C GLU A 169 7.55 -12.92 8.93
N GLU A 170 6.34 -13.09 9.47
CA GLU A 170 5.78 -14.33 10.03
C GLU A 170 5.20 -15.28 8.97
N GLU A 171 5.19 -14.90 7.70
CA GLU A 171 4.62 -15.70 6.62
C GLU A 171 5.68 -16.50 5.85
N ASP A 172 5.27 -17.69 5.37
CA ASP A 172 6.17 -18.65 4.74
C ASP A 172 6.24 -18.52 3.20
N ASP A 173 5.18 -18.01 2.54
CA ASP A 173 5.23 -17.87 1.08
C ASP A 173 6.13 -16.70 0.68
N ILE A 174 7.10 -16.95 -0.20
CA ILE A 174 7.97 -15.92 -0.75
C ILE A 174 7.56 -15.61 -2.19
N VAL A 175 7.14 -14.37 -2.44
CA VAL A 175 6.95 -13.85 -3.80
C VAL A 175 8.13 -12.98 -4.17
N ARG A 176 8.88 -13.42 -5.18
CA ARG A 176 9.93 -12.63 -5.81
C ARG A 176 9.33 -11.70 -6.85
N VAL A 177 9.60 -10.42 -6.69
CA VAL A 177 9.23 -9.38 -7.64
C VAL A 177 10.46 -8.95 -8.43
N GLY A 178 10.37 -9.02 -9.75
CA GLY A 178 11.41 -8.62 -10.70
C GLY A 178 11.00 -7.42 -11.54
N TYR A 179 11.98 -6.61 -11.94
CA TYR A 179 11.78 -5.53 -12.91
C TYR A 179 13.00 -5.38 -13.81
N ASN A 180 12.78 -5.41 -15.12
CA ASN A 180 13.81 -5.11 -16.12
C ASN A 180 13.72 -3.65 -16.56
N TYR A 181 14.80 -2.90 -16.32
CA TYR A 181 14.89 -1.48 -16.64
C TYR A 181 14.82 -1.18 -18.15
N ASN A 182 15.17 -2.18 -18.98
CA ASN A 182 15.10 -2.08 -20.43
C ASN A 182 14.12 -3.14 -20.97
N ALA A 183 13.06 -2.69 -21.64
CA ALA A 183 12.11 -3.56 -22.33
C ALA A 183 12.73 -4.36 -23.51
N LEU A 184 14.01 -4.13 -23.82
CA LEU A 184 14.76 -4.77 -24.90
C LEU A 184 15.64 -5.94 -24.45
N THR A 185 15.81 -6.15 -23.14
CA THR A 185 16.51 -7.34 -22.62
C THR A 185 15.48 -8.37 -22.20
N THR A 186 15.26 -9.36 -23.07
CA THR A 186 14.41 -10.55 -22.86
C THR A 186 14.97 -11.51 -21.80
N ASP A 187 16.13 -11.22 -21.23
CA ASP A 187 16.77 -12.08 -20.25
C ASP A 187 16.25 -11.78 -18.83
N VAL A 188 15.18 -12.49 -18.46
CA VAL A 188 14.52 -12.47 -17.14
C VAL A 188 15.48 -12.89 -16.01
N THR A 189 16.63 -13.49 -16.34
CA THR A 189 17.62 -13.91 -15.34
C THR A 189 18.44 -12.73 -14.78
N THR A 190 18.63 -11.66 -15.56
CA THR A 190 19.40 -10.45 -15.20
C THR A 190 18.55 -9.28 -14.67
N ASN A 191 17.49 -9.54 -13.89
CA ASN A 191 16.73 -8.43 -13.31
C ASN A 191 17.64 -7.58 -12.41
N LYS A 192 17.84 -6.30 -12.78
CA LYS A 192 18.56 -5.29 -11.99
C LYS A 192 17.90 -5.02 -10.63
N PHE A 193 16.60 -5.27 -10.54
CA PHE A 193 15.80 -5.20 -9.32
C PHE A 193 15.20 -6.57 -9.04
N LYS A 194 15.42 -7.09 -7.83
CA LYS A 194 14.74 -8.28 -7.28
C LYS A 194 14.42 -8.01 -5.82
N ALA A 195 13.17 -8.24 -5.42
CA ALA A 195 12.76 -8.16 -4.02
C ALA A 195 11.98 -9.42 -3.64
N ASP A 196 12.42 -10.09 -2.58
CA ASP A 196 11.75 -11.27 -2.03
C ASP A 196 10.82 -10.81 -0.90
N ILE A 197 9.53 -11.01 -1.12
CA ILE A 197 8.47 -10.53 -0.23
C ILE A 197 7.79 -11.73 0.43
N LYS A 198 7.95 -11.86 1.75
CA LYS A 198 7.18 -12.81 2.54
C LYS A 198 5.74 -12.32 2.66
N THR A 199 4.79 -13.19 2.42
CA THR A 199 3.37 -12.87 2.32
C THR A 199 2.53 -14.13 2.51
N ASN A 200 1.22 -13.98 2.70
CA ASN A 200 0.28 -15.08 2.66
C ASN A 200 -0.48 -15.09 1.33
N LYS A 201 -0.19 -16.02 0.43
CA LYS A 201 -0.88 -16.03 -0.89
C LYS A 201 -2.38 -16.35 -0.78
N PHE A 202 -2.82 -17.00 0.30
CA PHE A 202 -4.21 -17.40 0.51
C PHE A 202 -5.08 -16.25 1.05
N SER A 203 -4.52 -15.33 1.85
CA SER A 203 -5.24 -14.12 2.28
C SER A 203 -5.40 -13.08 1.18
N GLY A 204 -4.65 -13.23 0.08
CA GLY A 204 -4.55 -12.23 -0.95
C GLY A 204 -3.64 -11.06 -0.54
N PHE A 205 -3.15 -10.34 -1.54
CA PHE A 205 -2.21 -9.24 -1.39
C PHE A 205 -2.96 -7.92 -1.15
N GLU A 206 -2.37 -7.00 -0.39
CA GLU A 206 -2.88 -5.63 -0.31
C GLU A 206 -2.95 -4.98 -1.70
N MET A 207 -3.89 -4.03 -1.89
CA MET A 207 -4.01 -3.30 -3.16
C MET A 207 -2.69 -2.67 -3.60
N GLY A 208 -2.40 -2.72 -4.90
CA GLY A 208 -1.22 -2.09 -5.49
C GLY A 208 0.04 -2.95 -5.39
N PHE A 209 -0.05 -4.14 -4.78
CA PHE A 209 1.05 -5.11 -4.83
C PHE A 209 1.34 -5.49 -6.27
N TYR A 210 0.31 -5.82 -7.05
CA TYR A 210 0.48 -6.10 -8.47
C TYR A 210 0.55 -4.81 -9.30
N ARG A 211 1.65 -4.67 -10.02
CA ARG A 211 1.97 -3.53 -10.88
C ARG A 211 2.33 -3.99 -12.29
N LYS A 212 1.88 -3.24 -13.29
CA LYS A 212 2.24 -3.46 -14.70
C LYS A 212 3.74 -3.23 -14.90
N GLY A 213 4.37 -4.11 -15.67
CA GLY A 213 5.80 -4.03 -16.01
C GLY A 213 6.72 -4.71 -15.02
N TYR A 214 6.18 -5.37 -13.99
CA TYR A 214 6.92 -6.20 -13.03
C TYR A 214 6.58 -7.67 -13.24
N ASP A 215 7.56 -8.52 -13.03
CA ASP A 215 7.42 -9.98 -13.03
C ASP A 215 7.25 -10.49 -11.60
N TYR A 216 6.39 -11.49 -11.41
CA TYR A 216 6.13 -12.09 -10.10
C TYR A 216 6.33 -13.60 -10.19
N THR A 217 7.15 -14.12 -9.29
CA THR A 217 7.43 -15.55 -9.16
C THR A 217 7.18 -15.97 -7.72
N LEU A 218 6.34 -17.00 -7.52
CA LEU A 218 6.22 -17.66 -6.23
C LEU A 218 7.39 -18.63 -6.08
N ILE A 219 8.16 -18.47 -5.02
CA ILE A 219 9.25 -19.37 -4.63
C ILE A 219 8.69 -20.35 -3.61
N SER A 220 8.66 -21.63 -3.96
CA SER A 220 8.38 -22.74 -3.05
C SER A 220 9.55 -23.72 -3.12
N ASP A 221 9.76 -24.51 -2.05
CA ASP A 221 10.97 -25.29 -1.77
C ASP A 221 11.49 -26.15 -2.94
N GLU A 222 10.68 -26.43 -3.98
CA GLU A 222 11.08 -27.22 -5.15
C GLU A 222 10.62 -26.65 -6.51
N GLU A 223 9.85 -25.56 -6.55
CA GLU A 223 9.28 -25.02 -7.80
C GLU A 223 9.19 -23.49 -7.80
N GLU A 224 9.62 -22.88 -8.91
CA GLU A 224 9.31 -21.49 -9.25
C GLU A 224 8.04 -21.44 -10.12
N ARG A 225 6.98 -20.84 -9.60
CA ARG A 225 5.72 -20.67 -10.35
C ARG A 225 5.55 -19.24 -10.78
N LYS A 226 5.31 -19.02 -12.07
CA LYS A 226 5.19 -17.67 -12.65
C LYS A 226 3.78 -17.15 -12.54
N PHE A 227 3.65 -15.83 -12.46
CA PHE A 227 2.37 -15.14 -12.59
C PHE A 227 1.58 -15.64 -13.80
N HIS A 228 0.30 -15.98 -13.58
CA HIS A 228 -0.61 -16.32 -14.66
C HIS A 228 -1.76 -15.33 -14.78
N THR A 229 -2.51 -15.10 -13.70
CA THR A 229 -3.66 -14.20 -13.68
C THR A 229 -3.81 -13.53 -12.32
N MET A 230 -4.53 -12.40 -12.31
CA MET A 230 -4.91 -11.69 -11.09
C MET A 230 -6.42 -11.50 -11.05
N ASN A 231 -7.03 -11.73 -9.89
CA ASN A 231 -8.38 -11.30 -9.58
C ASN A 231 -8.35 -10.22 -8.50
N LYS A 232 -9.22 -9.21 -8.60
CA LYS A 232 -9.40 -8.19 -7.56
C LYS A 232 -10.70 -8.43 -6.83
N LYS A 233 -10.62 -8.69 -5.52
CA LYS A 233 -11.80 -8.85 -4.67
C LYS A 233 -11.68 -7.91 -3.48
N TYR A 234 -12.64 -7.00 -3.38
CA TYR A 234 -12.74 -5.96 -2.34
C TYR A 234 -11.48 -5.07 -2.22
N THR A 235 -10.60 -5.38 -1.28
CA THR A 235 -9.38 -4.65 -0.91
C THR A 235 -8.12 -5.48 -1.14
N ARG A 236 -8.26 -6.65 -1.78
CA ARG A 236 -7.17 -7.58 -2.02
C ARG A 236 -7.02 -7.90 -3.50
N GLU A 237 -5.79 -8.19 -3.87
CA GLU A 237 -5.38 -8.71 -5.16
C GLU A 237 -5.01 -10.18 -4.96
N TYR A 238 -5.63 -11.10 -5.69
CA TYR A 238 -5.35 -12.53 -5.63
C TYR A 238 -4.58 -12.91 -6.88
N ILE A 239 -3.36 -13.41 -6.70
CA ILE A 239 -2.47 -13.79 -7.79
C ILE A 239 -2.50 -15.31 -7.93
N HIS A 240 -2.76 -15.78 -9.14
CA HIS A 240 -2.66 -17.18 -9.51
C HIS A 240 -1.31 -17.41 -10.20
N PHE A 241 -0.52 -18.33 -9.64
CA PHE A 241 0.75 -18.76 -10.19
C PHE A 241 0.59 -20.12 -10.90
N LYS A 242 1.30 -20.33 -12.00
CA LYS A 242 1.36 -21.60 -12.75
C LYS A 242 2.80 -22.09 -12.89
#